data_AF-A0ABD7CSD2-F1
#
_entry.id   AF-A0ABD7CSD2-F1
#
_cell.length_a   1.000
_cell.length_b   1.000
_cell.length_c   1.000
_cell.angle_alpha   90.00
_cell.angle_beta   90.00
_cell.angle_gamma   90.00
#
_symmetry.space_group_name_H-M   'P 1'
#
loop_
_entity.id
_entity.type
_entity.pdbx_description
1 polymer ?
#
loop_
_entity_poly.entity_id
_entity_poly.type
_entity_poly.pdbx_seq_one_letter_code
_entity_poly.pdbx_strand_id
1 'polypeptide(L)'
;MSEDGRRRLLIIERAYRGALETQFADVLYLARELNRQQGGTDILLRGLAVTYAAAGARPAPTVVAGGRTVDTLPDPRRSVRTLIEEGAVIWAEEDDIALFGTGPDWLLPGVRRGGPSNPLPAWSTYRGVYFL
;
A
#
# COMPACT_ATOMS: atom_id res chain seq x y z
N MET A 1 -24.13 -2.76 8.75
CA MET A 1 -23.22 -3.93 8.85
C MET A 1 -23.72 -4.98 7.87
N SER A 2 -22.95 -5.35 6.84
CA SER A 2 -23.36 -6.42 5.92
C SER A 2 -23.31 -7.79 6.60
N GLU A 3 -24.29 -8.64 6.31
CA GLU A 3 -24.57 -9.94 6.95
C GLU A 3 -23.48 -11.04 6.80
N ASP A 4 -22.44 -10.84 5.98
CA ASP A 4 -21.51 -11.91 5.59
C ASP A 4 -20.17 -11.90 6.38
N GLY A 5 -19.82 -10.82 7.08
CA GLY A 5 -18.58 -10.72 7.89
C GLY A 5 -17.24 -10.83 7.12
N ARG A 6 -17.24 -11.33 5.88
CA ARG A 6 -16.07 -11.47 5.00
C ARG A 6 -15.57 -10.12 4.52
N ARG A 7 -14.25 -9.91 4.63
CA ARG A 7 -13.56 -8.70 4.18
C ARG A 7 -13.46 -8.63 2.65
N ARG A 8 -13.05 -7.47 2.13
CA ARG A 8 -12.67 -7.28 0.72
C ARG A 8 -11.15 -7.18 0.60
N LEU A 9 -10.62 -7.66 -0.52
CA LEU A 9 -9.20 -7.57 -0.86
C LEU A 9 -9.01 -6.50 -1.93
N LEU A 10 -8.13 -5.54 -1.66
CA LEU A 10 -7.67 -4.55 -2.62
C LEU A 10 -6.28 -4.94 -3.10
N ILE A 11 -6.09 -5.10 -4.40
CA ILE A 11 -4.79 -5.41 -5.01
C ILE A 11 -4.30 -4.13 -5.70
N ILE A 12 -3.11 -3.67 -5.32
CA ILE A 12 -2.47 -2.48 -5.86
C ILE A 12 -1.16 -2.94 -6.49
N GLU A 13 -1.02 -2.74 -7.81
CA GLU A 13 0.16 -3.19 -8.56
C GLU A 13 1.01 -2.03 -9.09
N ARG A 14 0.37 -0.87 -9.31
CA ARG A 14 1.01 0.33 -9.84
C ARG A 14 1.53 1.18 -8.69
N ALA A 15 2.80 1.57 -8.80
CA ALA A 15 3.34 2.67 -8.02
C ALA A 15 3.60 3.88 -8.92
N TYR A 16 3.40 5.07 -8.36
CA TYR A 16 3.76 6.33 -8.99
C TYR A 16 5.28 6.47 -9.04
N ARG A 17 5.83 6.73 -10.24
CA ARG A 17 7.26 6.93 -10.51
C ARG A 17 7.69 8.38 -10.27
N GLY A 18 7.16 9.00 -9.20
CA GLY A 18 7.50 10.36 -8.81
C GLY A 18 6.31 11.32 -8.81
N ALA A 19 6.60 12.58 -8.45
CA ALA A 19 5.65 13.61 -8.08
C ALA A 19 4.56 13.94 -9.11
N LEU A 20 4.80 13.70 -10.41
CA LEU A 20 3.86 14.01 -11.49
C LEU A 20 2.77 12.95 -11.65
N GLU A 21 3.07 11.68 -11.39
CA GLU A 21 2.10 10.59 -11.52
C GLU A 21 1.17 10.51 -10.29
N THR A 22 1.64 10.97 -9.12
CA THR A 22 0.86 10.95 -7.86
C THR A 22 -0.34 11.89 -7.87
N GLN A 23 -0.42 12.88 -8.77
CA GLN A 23 -1.47 13.91 -8.75
C GLN A 23 -2.81 13.46 -9.32
N PHE A 24 -2.89 12.32 -10.02
CA PHE A 24 -4.11 11.94 -10.74
C PHE A 24 -5.01 10.93 -10.01
N ALA A 25 -4.48 10.21 -9.03
CA ALA A 25 -5.24 9.44 -8.06
C ALA A 25 -4.27 9.06 -6.95
N ASP A 26 -4.62 9.22 -5.67
CA ASP A 26 -3.89 8.54 -4.60
C ASP A 26 -4.66 7.25 -4.31
N VAL A 27 -4.20 6.13 -4.87
CA VAL A 27 -4.84 4.82 -4.69
C VAL A 27 -4.93 4.44 -3.20
N LEU A 28 -4.00 4.89 -2.37
CA LEU A 28 -4.01 4.63 -0.93
C LEU A 28 -5.05 5.49 -0.21
N TYR A 29 -5.34 6.69 -0.71
CA TYR A 29 -6.46 7.49 -0.24
C TYR A 29 -7.80 6.79 -0.49
N LEU A 30 -8.00 6.25 -1.70
CA LEU A 30 -9.19 5.44 -2.00
C LEU A 30 -9.26 4.20 -1.11
N ALA A 31 -8.15 3.47 -0.96
CA ALA A 31 -8.09 2.29 -0.10
C ALA A 31 -8.47 2.61 1.35
N ARG A 32 -8.04 3.77 1.86
CA ARG A 32 -8.40 4.26 3.20
C ARG A 32 -9.90 4.53 3.35
N GLU A 33 -10.51 5.18 2.37
CA GLU A 33 -11.95 5.44 2.43
C GLU A 33 -12.76 4.13 2.37
N LEU A 34 -12.34 3.18 1.53
CA LEU A 34 -12.95 1.85 1.49
C LEU A 34 -12.78 1.11 2.83
N ASN A 35 -11.59 1.17 3.46
CA ASN A 35 -11.34 0.58 4.78
C ASN A 35 -12.33 1.11 5.83
N ARG A 36 -12.50 2.45 5.89
CA ARG A 36 -13.40 3.13 6.84
C ARG A 36 -14.86 2.78 6.63
N GLN A 37 -15.35 2.83 5.39
CA GLN A 37 -16.77 2.60 5.10
C GLN A 37 -17.19 1.13 5.25
N GLN A 38 -16.24 0.20 5.11
CA GLN A 38 -16.54 -1.23 5.04
C GLN A 38 -16.23 -2.00 6.32
N GLY A 39 -15.68 -1.34 7.34
CA GLY A 39 -15.31 -1.97 8.61
C GLY A 39 -14.04 -2.83 8.53
N GLY A 40 -13.13 -2.49 7.62
CA GLY A 40 -11.85 -3.18 7.43
C GLY A 40 -11.67 -3.76 6.02
N THR A 41 -10.51 -3.49 5.41
CA THR A 41 -10.06 -4.10 4.14
C THR A 41 -8.70 -4.74 4.31
N ASP A 42 -8.45 -5.79 3.53
CA ASP A 42 -7.10 -6.30 3.35
C ASP A 42 -6.53 -5.73 2.04
N ILE A 43 -5.26 -5.42 2.04
CA ILE A 43 -4.56 -4.80 0.91
C ILE A 43 -3.36 -5.68 0.55
N LEU A 44 -3.23 -5.99 -0.73
CA LEU A 44 -2.08 -6.68 -1.30
C LEU A 44 -1.33 -5.73 -2.24
N LEU A 45 -0.09 -5.40 -1.87
CA LEU A 45 0.85 -4.66 -2.68
C LEU A 45 1.65 -5.63 -3.55
N ARG A 46 1.63 -5.41 -4.86
CA ARG A 46 2.37 -6.18 -5.86
C ARG A 46 3.15 -5.25 -6.78
N GLY A 47 4.04 -5.80 -7.59
CA GLY A 47 4.87 -5.08 -8.53
C GLY A 47 5.59 -3.91 -7.86
N LEU A 48 5.51 -2.73 -8.47
CA LEU A 48 6.16 -1.53 -7.92
C LEU A 48 5.48 -1.02 -6.64
N ALA A 49 4.20 -1.37 -6.39
CA ALA A 49 3.46 -0.89 -5.23
C ALA A 49 4.04 -1.36 -3.89
N VAL A 50 4.84 -2.44 -3.88
CA VAL A 50 5.58 -2.87 -2.68
C VAL A 50 6.48 -1.76 -2.11
N THR A 51 6.92 -0.82 -2.96
CA THR A 51 7.73 0.33 -2.53
C THR A 51 7.00 1.33 -1.64
N TYR A 52 5.65 1.34 -1.66
CA TYR A 52 4.84 2.12 -0.73
C TYR A 52 5.04 1.70 0.73
N ALA A 53 5.44 0.45 0.94
CA ALA A 53 5.71 -0.13 2.25
C ALA A 53 7.20 -0.09 2.67
N ALA A 54 8.10 0.51 1.89
CA ALA A 54 9.52 0.48 2.18
C ALA A 54 9.91 1.39 3.37
N ALA A 55 10.37 0.83 4.49
CA ALA A 55 10.75 1.53 5.71
C ALA A 55 12.00 2.42 5.56
N GLY A 56 12.99 1.96 4.77
CA GLY A 56 14.30 2.62 4.62
C GLY A 56 14.43 3.55 3.41
N ALA A 57 13.37 3.71 2.62
CA ALA A 57 13.44 4.59 1.46
C ALA A 57 13.52 6.05 1.91
N ARG A 58 14.50 6.78 1.38
CA ARG A 58 14.63 8.22 1.64
C ARG A 58 13.32 8.91 1.21
N PRO A 59 12.86 9.94 1.96
CA PRO A 59 11.77 10.79 1.50
C PRO A 59 12.04 11.22 0.06
N ALA A 60 10.98 11.33 -0.74
CA ALA A 60 11.12 11.87 -2.08
C ALA A 60 11.82 13.24 -1.98
N PRO A 61 12.77 13.55 -2.87
CA PRO A 61 13.46 14.83 -2.83
C PRO A 61 12.43 15.96 -2.88
N THR A 62 12.66 17.01 -2.08
CA THR A 62 11.80 18.19 -2.06
C THR A 62 11.69 18.77 -3.47
N VAL A 63 10.46 18.81 -4.00
CA VAL A 63 10.21 19.41 -5.31
C VAL A 63 10.07 20.91 -5.13
N VAL A 64 10.90 21.67 -5.83
CA VAL A 64 10.84 23.14 -5.87
C VAL A 64 10.44 23.56 -7.28
N ALA A 65 9.33 24.31 -7.39
CA ALA A 65 8.83 24.85 -8.64
C ALA A 65 8.93 26.39 -8.57
N GLY A 66 9.92 26.96 -9.28
CA GLY A 66 10.26 28.37 -9.16
C GLY A 66 10.79 28.67 -7.74
N GLY A 67 10.19 29.64 -7.06
CA GLY A 67 10.52 30.01 -5.66
C GLY A 67 9.67 29.31 -4.60
N ARG A 68 8.85 28.33 -4.96
CA ARG A 68 7.92 27.65 -4.04
C ARG A 68 8.29 26.18 -3.87
N THR A 69 8.32 25.74 -2.63
CA THR A 69 8.38 24.32 -2.27
C THR A 69 7.02 23.68 -2.46
N VAL A 70 6.97 22.51 -3.12
CA VAL A 70 5.78 21.68 -3.25
C VAL A 70 5.80 20.64 -2.12
N ASP A 71 5.11 20.95 -1.03
CA ASP A 71 4.99 20.13 0.19
C ASP A 71 3.70 19.29 0.24
N THR A 72 2.87 19.40 -0.80
CA THR A 72 1.58 18.69 -0.93
C THR A 72 1.70 17.32 -1.59
N LEU A 73 2.92 16.83 -1.85
CA LEU A 73 3.11 15.52 -2.46
C LEU A 73 2.67 14.40 -1.51
N PRO A 74 1.88 13.43 -1.98
CA PRO A 74 1.48 12.31 -1.14
C PRO A 74 2.69 11.49 -0.65
N ASP A 75 2.66 11.15 0.64
CA ASP A 75 3.60 10.23 1.26
C ASP A 75 2.94 8.86 1.41
N PRO A 76 3.23 7.90 0.49
CA PRO A 76 2.60 6.59 0.53
C PRO A 76 2.92 5.82 1.82
N ARG A 77 4.07 6.06 2.45
CA ARG A 77 4.48 5.38 3.70
C ARG A 77 3.70 5.91 4.88
N ARG A 78 3.37 7.20 4.87
CA ARG A 78 2.42 7.77 5.83
C ARG A 78 1.04 7.16 5.65
N SER A 79 0.55 7.07 4.42
CA SER A 79 -0.75 6.47 4.12
C SER A 79 -0.83 5.00 4.54
N VAL A 80 0.21 4.20 4.28
CA VAL A 80 0.32 2.80 4.72
C VAL A 80 0.27 2.68 6.25
N ARG A 81 1.01 3.52 6.99
CA ARG A 81 0.95 3.53 8.46
C ARG A 81 -0.45 3.85 8.98
N THR A 82 -1.09 4.89 8.43
CA THR A 82 -2.45 5.27 8.80
C THR A 82 -3.46 4.15 8.50
N LEU A 83 -3.33 3.46 7.37
CA LEU A 83 -4.18 2.30 7.05
C LEU A 83 -4.03 1.17 8.08
N ILE A 84 -2.80 0.87 8.51
CA ILE A 84 -2.53 -0.14 9.56
C ILE A 84 -3.15 0.30 10.89
N GLU A 85 -2.98 1.56 11.28
CA GLU A 85 -3.58 2.14 12.49
C GLU A 85 -5.13 2.08 12.45
N GLU A 86 -5.72 2.22 11.26
CA GLU A 86 -7.16 2.10 11.01
C GLU A 86 -7.63 0.63 10.81
N GLY A 87 -6.77 -0.35 11.09
CA GLY A 87 -7.13 -1.78 11.13
C GLY A 87 -7.06 -2.52 9.79
N ALA A 88 -6.51 -1.91 8.75
CA ALA A 88 -6.25 -2.61 7.49
C ALA A 88 -5.13 -3.64 7.67
N VAL A 89 -5.27 -4.80 7.02
CA VAL A 89 -4.18 -5.78 6.94
C VAL A 89 -3.46 -5.59 5.62
N ILE A 90 -2.16 -5.29 5.66
CA ILE A 90 -1.38 -5.01 4.45
C ILE A 90 -0.36 -6.12 4.22
N TRP A 91 -0.37 -6.67 3.02
CA TRP A 91 0.56 -7.65 2.49
C TRP A 91 1.42 -7.03 1.39
N ALA A 92 2.68 -7.45 1.30
CA ALA A 92 3.58 -7.12 0.21
C ALA A 92 4.22 -8.40 -0.35
N GLU A 93 4.18 -8.56 -1.67
CA GLU A 93 4.64 -9.76 -2.37
C GLU A 93 6.16 -9.90 -2.31
N GLU A 94 6.63 -11.06 -1.82
CA GLU A 94 8.05 -11.32 -1.56
C GLU A 94 8.91 -11.25 -2.82
N ASP A 95 8.42 -11.80 -3.93
CA ASP A 95 9.13 -11.82 -5.21
C ASP A 95 9.35 -10.39 -5.75
N ASP A 96 8.35 -9.52 -5.60
CA ASP A 96 8.45 -8.11 -6.01
C ASP A 96 9.37 -7.31 -5.09
N ILE A 97 9.38 -7.61 -3.79
CA ILE A 97 10.33 -7.01 -2.84
C ILE A 97 11.77 -7.39 -3.21
N ALA A 98 12.00 -8.65 -3.60
CA ALA A 98 13.32 -9.17 -3.92
C ALA A 98 14.00 -8.40 -5.07
N LEU A 99 13.23 -7.82 -5.98
CA LEU A 99 13.73 -6.98 -7.09
C LEU A 99 14.55 -5.77 -6.63
N PHE A 100 14.37 -5.31 -5.39
CA PHE A 100 15.04 -4.13 -4.86
C PHE A 100 16.31 -4.46 -4.04
N GLY A 101 16.73 -5.73 -3.96
CA GLY A 101 17.96 -6.14 -3.27
C GLY A 101 17.94 -5.88 -1.76
N THR A 102 16.80 -6.16 -1.11
CA THR A 102 16.49 -5.63 0.22
C THR A 102 16.62 -6.68 1.34
N GLY A 103 16.99 -6.23 2.54
CA GLY A 103 17.03 -7.07 3.74
C GLY A 103 15.67 -7.28 4.43
N PRO A 104 15.63 -8.06 5.52
CA PRO A 104 14.39 -8.41 6.25
C PRO A 104 13.65 -7.17 6.80
N ASP A 105 14.37 -6.12 7.21
CA ASP A 105 13.82 -4.89 7.80
C ASP A 105 13.37 -3.84 6.77
N TRP A 106 13.24 -4.24 5.50
CA TRP A 106 12.89 -3.30 4.44
C TRP A 106 11.44 -2.82 4.50
N LEU A 107 10.53 -3.60 5.08
CA LEU A 107 9.12 -3.24 5.17
C LEU A 107 8.81 -2.44 6.43
N LEU A 108 7.84 -1.53 6.33
CA LEU A 108 7.28 -0.83 7.48
C LEU A 108 6.75 -1.85 8.51
N PRO A 109 6.95 -1.59 9.82
CA PRO A 109 6.32 -2.39 10.87
C PRO A 109 4.82 -2.54 10.65
N GLY A 110 4.30 -3.76 10.78
CA GLY A 110 2.90 -4.09 10.54
C GLY A 110 2.55 -4.52 9.12
N VAL A 111 3.43 -4.31 8.14
CA VAL A 111 3.27 -4.88 6.79
C VAL A 111 3.77 -6.33 6.78
N ARG A 112 2.94 -7.23 6.25
CA ARG A 112 3.24 -8.67 6.16
C ARG A 112 3.93 -8.97 4.83
N ARG A 113 5.09 -9.61 4.89
CA ARG A 113 5.72 -10.20 3.69
C ARG A 113 4.97 -11.47 3.31
N GLY A 114 4.46 -11.54 2.09
CA GLY A 114 3.72 -12.70 1.58
C GLY A 114 4.51 -13.44 0.50
N GLY A 115 4.67 -14.75 0.66
CA GLY A 115 5.46 -15.60 -0.21
C GLY A 115 5.40 -17.08 0.21
N PRO A 116 6.33 -17.94 -0.22
CA PRO A 116 6.29 -19.37 0.08
C PRO A 116 6.25 -19.70 1.59
N SER A 117 6.97 -18.91 2.40
CA SER A 117 7.06 -19.12 3.86
C SER A 117 5.87 -18.53 4.63
N ASN A 118 5.15 -17.58 4.04
CA ASN A 118 3.99 -16.93 4.62
C ASN A 118 2.95 -16.69 3.50
N PRO A 119 2.05 -17.66 3.26
CA PRO A 119 1.17 -17.64 2.11
C PRO A 119 0.37 -16.34 2.00
N LEU A 120 0.28 -15.83 0.77
CA LEU A 120 -0.58 -14.70 0.44
C LEU A 120 -2.06 -15.03 0.73
N PRO A 121 -2.89 -14.01 0.98
CA PRO A 121 -4.31 -14.20 1.23
C PRO A 121 -5.01 -14.96 0.10
N ALA A 122 -5.76 -16.02 0.45
CA ALA A 122 -6.52 -16.80 -0.52
C ALA A 122 -7.74 -16.01 -1.02
N TRP A 123 -7.76 -15.65 -2.30
CA TRP A 123 -8.76 -14.74 -2.89
C TRP A 123 -10.20 -15.22 -2.71
N SER A 124 -10.43 -16.54 -2.74
CA SER A 124 -11.74 -17.17 -2.54
C SER A 124 -12.36 -16.93 -1.17
N THR A 125 -11.56 -16.51 -0.18
CA THR A 125 -12.04 -16.22 1.19
C THR A 125 -12.66 -14.83 1.32
N TYR A 126 -12.43 -13.95 0.34
CA TYR A 126 -12.92 -12.57 0.36
C TYR A 126 -14.30 -12.46 -0.26
N ARG A 127 -15.05 -11.45 0.19
CA ARG A 127 -16.34 -11.09 -0.41
C ARG A 127 -16.19 -10.55 -1.83
N GLY A 128 -15.03 -9.93 -2.12
CA GLY A 128 -14.70 -9.39 -3.43
C GLY A 128 -13.23 -9.01 -3.49
N VAL A 129 -12.67 -9.08 -4.70
CA VAL A 129 -11.29 -8.72 -5.02
C VAL A 129 -11.33 -7.59 -6.03
N TYR A 130 -10.59 -6.51 -5.76
CA TYR A 130 -10.59 -5.30 -6.57
C TYR A 130 -9.16 -4.94 -6.92
N PHE A 131 -8.89 -4.76 -8.21
CA PHE A 131 -7.62 -4.25 -8.70
C PHE A 131 -7.76 -2.73 -8.82
N LEU A 132 -6.86 -2.00 -8.15
CA LEU A 132 -6.83 -0.54 -8.11
C LEU A 132 -5.60 0.00 -8.85
#